data_AF-M3F4M5-F1
#
_entry.id   AF-M3F4M5-F1
#
_cell.length_a   1.000
_cell.length_b   1.000
_cell.length_c   1.000
_cell.angle_alpha   90.00
_cell.angle_beta   90.00
_cell.angle_gamma   90.00
#
_symmetry.space_group_name_H-M   'P 1'
#
loop_
_entity.id
_entity.type
_entity.pdbx_description
1 polymer ?
#
loop_
_entity_poly.entity_id
_entity_poly.type
_entity_poly.pdbx_seq_one_letter_code
_entity_poly.pdbx_strand_id
1 'polypeptide(L)' 'MTKKSIIATSRKMIEILYTMIKTGELFDSMPEKVLNRKLTQYGLM' A
#
# COMPACT_ATOMS: atom_id res chain seq x y z
N MET A 1 -10.71 15.66 7.35
CA MET A 1 -9.35 15.08 7.26
C MET A 1 -8.35 16.11 7.71
N THR A 2 -7.46 15.78 8.64
CA THR A 2 -6.51 16.72 9.23
C THR A 2 -5.17 16.58 8.52
N LYS A 3 -4.38 17.66 8.37
CA LYS A 3 -3.07 17.63 7.69
C LYS A 3 -2.15 16.48 8.19
N LYS A 4 -2.21 16.18 9.50
CA LYS A 4 -1.52 15.06 10.13
C LYS A 4 -2.01 13.68 9.67
N SER A 5 -3.31 13.49 9.44
CA SER A 5 -3.85 12.21 8.97
C SER A 5 -3.42 11.92 7.54
N ILE A 6 -3.37 12.94 6.68
CA ILE A 6 -2.88 12.81 5.29
C ILE A 6 -1.42 12.36 5.29
N ILE A 7 -0.56 13.03 6.08
CA ILE A 7 0.87 12.68 6.16
C ILE A 7 1.08 11.24 6.68
N ALA A 8 0.31 10.83 7.68
CA ALA A 8 0.39 9.47 8.22
C ALA A 8 -0.01 8.43 7.16
N THR A 9 -1.11 8.66 6.43
CA THR A 9 -1.54 7.79 5.34
C THR A 9 -0.50 7.74 4.22
N SER A 10 0.03 8.88 3.78
CA SER A 10 1.05 8.94 2.73
C SER A 10 2.33 8.18 3.11
N ARG A 11 2.78 8.27 4.37
CA ARG A 11 3.94 7.51 4.84
C ARG A 11 3.70 6.00 4.75
N LYS A 12 2.53 5.55 5.19
CA LYS A 12 2.13 4.14 5.15
C LYS A 12 2.05 3.62 3.70
N MET A 13 1.50 4.42 2.78
CA MET A 13 1.48 4.09 1.35
C MET A 13 2.89 3.85 0.79
N ILE A 14 3.85 4.73 1.13
CA ILE A 14 5.24 4.64 0.66
C ILE A 14 5.93 3.39 1.23
N GLU A 15 5.74 3.09 2.52
CA GLU A 15 6.32 1.89 3.16
C GLU A 15 5.85 0.59 2.50
N ILE A 16 4.57 0.53 2.13
CA ILE A 16 3.97 -0.64 1.49
C ILE A 16 4.46 -0.78 0.05
N LEU A 17 4.51 0.31 -0.71
CA LEU A 17 5.10 0.33 -2.05
C LEU A 17 6.57 -0.13 -2.03
N TYR A 18 7.37 0.39 -1.10
CA TYR A 18 8.76 -0.03 -0.94
C TYR A 18 8.89 -1.52 -0.62
N THR A 19 8.03 -2.04 0.26
CA THR A 19 8.01 -3.46 0.61
C THR A 19 7.63 -4.33 -0.59
N MET A 20 6.64 -3.93 -1.38
CA MET A 20 6.22 -4.65 -2.59
C MET A 20 7.30 -4.66 -3.67
N ILE A 21 8.06 -3.57 -3.83
CA ILE A 21 9.21 -3.51 -4.74
C ILE A 21 10.32 -4.44 -4.24
N LYS A 22 10.67 -4.36 -2.96
CA LYS A 22 11.76 -5.14 -2.35
C LYS A 22 11.49 -6.65 -2.40
N THR A 23 10.25 -7.06 -2.22
CA THR A 23 9.84 -8.48 -2.17
C THR A 23 9.55 -9.07 -3.54
N GLY A 24 9.53 -8.26 -4.61
CA GLY A 24 9.16 -8.71 -5.94
C GLY A 24 7.66 -8.81 -6.18
N GLU A 25 6.83 -8.70 -5.13
CA GLU A 25 5.37 -8.81 -5.21
C GLU A 25 4.73 -7.81 -6.19
N LEU A 26 5.35 -6.63 -6.37
CA LEU A 26 4.86 -5.64 -7.34
C LEU A 26 5.01 -6.14 -8.79
N PHE A 27 6.04 -6.94 -9.08
CA PHE A 27 6.40 -7.38 -10.42
C PHE A 27 5.76 -8.72 -10.80
N ASP A 28 5.16 -9.42 -9.84
CA ASP A 28 4.55 -10.75 -10.01
C ASP A 28 3.17 -10.72 -10.72
N SER A 29 2.85 -9.66 -11.48
CA SER A 29 1.54 -9.49 -12.14
C SER A 29 0.36 -9.74 -11.18
N MET A 30 0.48 -9.21 -9.95
CA MET A 30 -0.50 -9.42 -8.90
C MET A 30 -1.89 -8.93 -9.37
N PRO A 31 -2.91 -9.81 -9.40
CA PRO A 31 -4.24 -9.43 -9.85
C PRO A 31 -4.80 -8.29 -9.00
N GLU A 32 -5.54 -7.36 -9.61
CA GLU A 32 -6.10 -6.17 -8.95
C GLU A 32 -6.90 -6.51 -7.68
N LYS A 33 -7.63 -7.64 -7.68
CA LYS A 33 -8.37 -8.13 -6.50
C LYS A 33 -7.44 -8.46 -5.31
N VAL A 34 -6.25 -8.97 -5.59
CA VAL A 34 -5.25 -9.30 -4.57
C VAL A 34 -4.60 -8.02 -4.04
N LEU A 35 -4.32 -7.05 -4.92
CA LEU A 35 -3.85 -5.73 -4.52
C LEU A 35 -4.86 -5.02 -3.62
N ASN A 36 -6.14 -4.96 -4.01
CA ASN A 36 -7.19 -4.29 -3.24
C ASN A 36 -7.36 -4.95 -1.86
N ARG A 37 -7.33 -6.29 -1.78
CA ARG A 37 -7.36 -7.01 -0.49
C ARG A 37 -6.19 -6.62 0.41
N LYS A 38 -4.96 -6.53 -0.14
CA LYS A 38 -3.78 -6.11 0.62
C LYS A 38 -3.90 -4.66 1.08
N LEU A 39 -4.35 -3.75 0.22
CA LEU A 39 -4.56 -2.34 0.58
C LEU A 39 -5.58 -2.17 1.72
N THR A 40 -6.67 -2.93 1.72
CA THR A 40 -7.63 -2.95 2.83
C THR A 40 -7.03 -3.54 4.11
N GLN A 41 -6.23 -4.61 4.04
CA GLN A 41 -5.49 -5.12 5.21
C GLN A 41 -4.54 -4.08 5.80
N TYR A 42 -3.96 -3.24 4.95
CA TYR A 42 -3.13 -2.13 5.37
C TYR A 42 -3.92 -0.89 5.79
N GLY A 43 -5.25 -0.89 5.72
CA GLY A 43 -6.11 0.25 6.07
C GLY A 43 -5.88 1.46 5.15
N LEU A 44 -5.55 1.20 3.89
CA LEU A 44 -5.29 2.21 2.87
C LEU A 44 -6.49 2.41 1.93
N MET A 45 -7.41 1.44 1.90
CA MET A 45 -8.62 1.40 1.08
C MET A 45 -9.75 0.83 1.92
#